data_AF-A0A661GDC2-F1
#
_entry.id   AF-A0A661GDC2-F1
#
_cell.length_a   1.000
_cell.length_b   1.000
_cell.length_c   1.000
_cell.angle_alpha   90.00
_cell.angle_beta   90.00
_cell.angle_gamma   90.00
#
_symmetry.space_group_name_H-M   'P 1'
#
loop_
_entity.id
_entity.type
_entity.pdbx_description
1 polymer ?
#
loop_
_entity_poly.entity_id
_entity_poly.type
_entity_poly.pdbx_seq_one_letter_code
_entity_poly.pdbx_strand_id
1 'polypeptide(L)'
;MIAIMKTLTILRHAKSSWGDANLVDHDRPLNARGRRDAPIMAARMAEVGIRPSLILSSSARRAWSTAKEVANELSYPTEFLQRERDLYHAGVSRLLDVLAEQDAGFNNILLVGHNPGLTDFANYLVPDLTDNIPTCGYLSVKFELDTWNLKDAESVELVIYDYPKRPAS
;
A
#
# COMPACT_ATOMS: atom_id res chain seq x y z
N MET A 1 -8.96 26.33 12.06
CA MET A 1 -8.90 24.88 12.31
C MET A 1 -7.46 24.47 12.09
N ILE A 2 -6.89 23.65 12.97
CA ILE A 2 -5.55 23.07 12.74
C ILE A 2 -5.78 21.91 11.78
N ALA A 3 -5.28 22.00 10.54
CA ALA A 3 -5.41 20.90 9.59
C ALA A 3 -4.74 19.65 10.18
N ILE A 4 -5.44 18.52 10.14
CA ILE A 4 -4.89 17.25 10.62
C ILE A 4 -3.95 16.69 9.55
N MET A 5 -2.77 16.22 9.97
CA MET A 5 -1.82 15.59 9.07
C MET A 5 -2.23 14.13 8.81
N LYS A 6 -2.53 13.80 7.55
CA LYS A 6 -2.85 12.44 7.10
C LYS A 6 -1.70 11.85 6.31
N THR A 7 -1.30 10.61 6.62
CA THR A 7 -0.23 9.88 5.95
C THR A 7 -0.79 8.68 5.20
N LEU A 8 -0.58 8.62 3.88
CA LEU A 8 -0.93 7.47 3.07
C LEU A 8 0.33 6.74 2.63
N THR A 9 0.44 5.46 2.98
CA THR A 9 1.41 4.54 2.41
C THR A 9 0.70 3.61 1.44
N ILE A 10 1.17 3.52 0.19
CA ILE A 10 0.70 2.49 -0.75
C ILE A 10 1.81 1.47 -1.00
N LEU A 11 1.45 0.20 -0.99
CA LEU A 11 2.36 -0.93 -1.17
C LEU A 11 1.84 -1.83 -2.30
N ARG A 12 2.67 -2.05 -3.32
CA ARG A 12 2.39 -3.12 -4.29
C ARG A 12 2.67 -4.47 -3.64
N HIS A 13 1.77 -5.43 -3.83
CA HIS A 13 1.97 -6.80 -3.35
C HIS A 13 3.34 -7.37 -3.75
N ALA A 14 3.87 -8.26 -2.91
CA ALA A 14 5.14 -8.93 -3.18
C ALA A 14 5.04 -9.94 -4.33
N LYS A 15 6.18 -10.41 -4.85
CA LYS A 15 6.21 -11.23 -6.07
C LYS A 15 5.38 -12.52 -5.91
N SER A 16 4.42 -12.72 -6.82
CA SER A 16 3.57 -13.92 -6.87
C SER A 16 4.14 -15.05 -7.73
N SER A 17 3.63 -16.26 -7.50
CA SER A 17 3.93 -17.45 -8.29
C SER A 17 3.04 -17.53 -9.53
N TRP A 18 3.56 -18.17 -10.58
CA TRP A 18 2.80 -18.66 -11.73
C TRP A 18 2.91 -20.19 -11.86
N GLY A 19 3.44 -20.86 -10.82
CA GLY A 19 3.89 -22.26 -10.89
C GLY A 19 2.76 -23.30 -11.00
N ASP A 20 1.51 -22.89 -11.00
CA ASP A 20 0.36 -23.77 -11.24
C ASP A 20 -0.56 -23.08 -12.25
N ALA A 21 -0.60 -23.63 -13.47
CA ALA A 21 -1.37 -23.08 -14.59
C ALA A 21 -2.89 -23.17 -14.37
N ASN A 22 -3.33 -23.98 -13.39
CA ASN A 22 -4.75 -24.18 -13.09
C ASN A 22 -5.28 -23.24 -12.00
N LEU A 23 -4.43 -22.43 -11.35
CA LEU A 23 -4.87 -21.48 -10.35
C LEU A 23 -5.50 -20.23 -10.98
N VAL A 24 -6.68 -19.87 -10.50
CA VAL A 24 -7.32 -18.58 -10.80
C VAL A 24 -6.40 -17.45 -10.31
N ASP A 25 -6.31 -16.35 -11.05
CA ASP A 25 -5.34 -15.28 -10.76
C ASP A 25 -5.43 -14.77 -9.30
N HIS A 26 -6.66 -14.63 -8.79
CA HIS A 26 -6.95 -14.16 -7.44
C HIS A 26 -6.30 -15.03 -6.35
N ASP A 27 -6.22 -16.34 -6.57
CA ASP A 27 -5.71 -17.34 -5.63
C ASP A 27 -4.20 -17.58 -5.74
N ARG A 28 -3.52 -16.88 -6.64
CA ARG A 28 -2.08 -17.03 -6.83
C ARG A 28 -1.31 -16.65 -5.56
N PRO A 29 -0.49 -17.56 -5.01
CA PRO A 29 0.28 -17.30 -3.80
C PRO A 29 1.52 -16.44 -4.11
N LEU A 30 2.17 -15.95 -3.04
CA LEU A 30 3.53 -15.43 -3.13
C LEU A 30 4.50 -16.54 -3.55
N ASN A 31 5.53 -16.17 -4.34
CA ASN A 31 6.65 -17.08 -4.61
C ASN A 31 7.74 -16.95 -3.52
N ALA A 32 8.81 -17.74 -3.63
CA ALA A 32 9.91 -17.72 -2.66
C ALA A 32 10.55 -16.33 -2.49
N ARG A 33 10.71 -15.59 -3.60
CA ARG A 33 11.20 -14.21 -3.56
C ARG A 33 10.21 -13.29 -2.86
N GLY A 34 8.92 -13.39 -3.14
CA GLY A 34 7.90 -12.56 -2.50
C GLY A 34 7.83 -12.77 -0.98
N ARG A 35 7.93 -14.03 -0.53
CA ARG A 35 7.97 -14.37 0.90
C ARG A 35 9.22 -13.85 1.62
N ARG A 36 10.34 -13.70 0.90
CA ARG A 36 11.57 -13.11 1.44
C ARG A 36 11.53 -11.58 1.42
N ASP A 37 11.10 -10.99 0.30
CA ASP A 37 11.15 -9.53 0.13
C ASP A 37 10.11 -8.81 1.02
N ALA A 38 8.95 -9.43 1.32
CA ALA A 38 7.90 -8.82 2.14
C ALA A 38 8.34 -8.42 3.56
N PRO A 39 8.87 -9.32 4.41
CA PRO A 39 9.33 -8.96 5.75
C PRO A 39 10.49 -7.96 5.71
N ILE A 40 11.42 -8.08 4.75
CA ILE A 40 12.55 -7.14 4.61
C ILE A 40 12.04 -5.72 4.36
N MET A 41 11.10 -5.55 3.43
CA MET A 41 10.56 -4.22 3.14
C MET A 41 9.71 -3.67 4.28
N ALA A 42 9.02 -4.55 5.02
CA ALA A 42 8.28 -4.14 6.20
C ALA A 42 9.22 -3.68 7.35
N ALA A 43 10.38 -4.31 7.52
CA ALA A 43 11.39 -3.87 8.48
C ALA A 43 11.91 -2.47 8.12
N ARG A 44 12.17 -2.21 6.83
CA ARG A 44 12.53 -0.86 6.36
C ARG A 44 11.43 0.17 6.62
N MET A 45 10.16 -0.19 6.42
CA MET A 45 9.04 0.68 6.82
C MET A 45 9.07 0.97 8.32
N ALA A 46 9.39 -0.04 9.14
CA ALA A 46 9.47 0.09 10.59
C ALA A 46 10.58 1.07 11.01
N GLU A 47 11.76 0.96 10.39
CA GLU A 47 12.95 1.79 10.62
C GLU A 47 12.69 3.28 10.33
N VAL A 48 11.97 3.58 9.24
CA VAL A 48 11.63 4.97 8.86
C VAL A 48 10.38 5.51 9.56
N GLY A 49 9.84 4.77 10.54
CA GLY A 49 8.74 5.24 11.39
C GLY A 49 7.33 5.10 10.79
N ILE A 50 7.13 4.30 9.74
CA ILE A 50 5.77 4.02 9.23
C ILE A 50 5.02 3.20 10.28
N ARG A 51 3.92 3.75 10.80
CA ARG A 51 3.05 3.15 11.82
C ARG A 51 1.58 3.38 11.43
N PRO A 52 1.00 2.51 10.57
CA PRO A 52 -0.37 2.67 10.13
C PRO A 52 -1.35 2.44 11.29
N SER A 53 -2.37 3.28 11.37
CA SER A 53 -3.54 3.08 12.25
C SER A 53 -4.59 2.20 11.58
N LEU A 54 -4.50 2.02 10.25
CA LEU A 54 -5.35 1.16 9.45
C LEU A 54 -4.54 0.53 8.31
N ILE A 55 -4.67 -0.78 8.13
CA ILE A 55 -4.13 -1.50 6.98
C ILE A 55 -5.27 -2.08 6.15
N LEU A 56 -5.39 -1.60 4.91
CA LEU A 56 -6.31 -2.10 3.90
C LEU A 56 -5.55 -2.97 2.90
N SER A 57 -6.10 -4.11 2.52
CA SER A 57 -5.47 -5.00 1.55
C SER A 57 -6.44 -5.55 0.55
N SER A 58 -6.04 -5.59 -0.71
CA SER A 58 -6.77 -6.31 -1.74
C SER A 58 -7.02 -7.76 -1.34
N SER A 59 -8.24 -8.22 -1.63
CA SER A 59 -8.67 -9.58 -1.33
C SER A 59 -7.86 -10.70 -1.98
N ALA A 60 -7.09 -10.42 -3.05
CA ALA A 60 -6.25 -11.41 -3.72
C ALA A 60 -5.21 -12.01 -2.77
N ARG A 61 -5.02 -13.33 -2.83
CA ARG A 61 -4.17 -14.09 -1.90
C ARG A 61 -2.77 -13.52 -1.75
N ARG A 62 -2.15 -13.10 -2.86
CA ARG A 62 -0.81 -12.46 -2.87
C ARG A 62 -0.77 -11.15 -2.09
N ALA A 63 -1.75 -10.27 -2.28
CA ALA A 63 -1.81 -8.97 -1.60
C ALA A 63 -2.13 -9.15 -0.12
N TRP A 64 -3.08 -10.04 0.19
CA TRP A 64 -3.43 -10.39 1.57
C TRP A 64 -2.25 -11.01 2.33
N SER A 65 -1.50 -11.91 1.69
CA SER A 65 -0.30 -12.50 2.30
C SER A 65 0.78 -11.44 2.54
N THR A 66 1.01 -10.53 1.59
CA THR A 66 1.94 -9.39 1.79
C THR A 66 1.51 -8.51 2.95
N ALA A 67 0.22 -8.17 3.05
CA ALA A 67 -0.29 -7.35 4.15
C ALA A 67 -0.12 -8.00 5.52
N LYS A 68 -0.26 -9.33 5.62
CA LYS A 68 0.01 -10.07 6.86
C LYS A 68 1.46 -10.00 7.29
N GLU A 69 2.40 -10.24 6.38
CA GLU A 69 3.84 -10.13 6.70
C GLU A 69 4.18 -8.70 7.16
N VAL A 70 3.64 -7.69 6.49
CA VAL A 70 3.83 -6.28 6.85
C VAL A 70 3.22 -5.97 8.22
N ALA A 71 2.00 -6.42 8.48
CA ALA A 71 1.34 -6.20 9.76
C ALA A 71 2.13 -6.82 10.92
N ASN A 72 2.60 -8.07 10.75
CA ASN A 72 3.42 -8.75 11.76
C ASN A 72 4.69 -7.95 12.07
N GLU A 73 5.43 -7.54 11.05
CA GLU A 73 6.69 -6.81 11.23
C GLU A 73 6.48 -5.42 11.85
N LEU A 74 5.39 -4.73 11.48
CA LEU A 74 5.02 -3.44 12.07
C LEU A 74 4.35 -3.57 13.45
N SER A 75 4.23 -4.79 13.99
CA SER A 75 3.49 -5.07 15.24
C SER A 75 2.02 -4.57 15.21
N TYR A 76 1.42 -4.52 14.02
CA TYR A 76 0.01 -4.21 13.83
C TYR A 76 -0.84 -5.47 14.10
N PRO A 77 -1.90 -5.41 14.94
CA PRO A 77 -2.71 -6.58 15.24
C PRO A 77 -3.43 -7.11 14.00
N THR A 78 -3.11 -8.34 13.59
CA THR A 78 -3.60 -8.90 12.31
C THR A 78 -5.11 -9.07 12.23
N GLU A 79 -5.80 -9.13 13.37
CA GLU A 79 -7.25 -9.16 13.49
C GLU A 79 -7.93 -7.86 13.02
N PHE A 80 -7.20 -6.74 13.01
CA PHE A 80 -7.66 -5.47 12.49
C PHE A 80 -7.27 -5.25 11.02
N LEU A 81 -6.65 -6.23 10.36
CA LEU A 81 -6.39 -6.14 8.92
C LEU A 81 -7.71 -6.18 8.16
N GLN A 82 -7.96 -5.17 7.32
CA GLN A 82 -9.19 -5.13 6.55
C GLN A 82 -8.94 -5.61 5.12
N ARG A 83 -9.81 -6.51 4.69
CA ARG A 83 -9.76 -7.09 3.35
C ARG A 83 -10.76 -6.38 2.46
N GLU A 84 -10.25 -5.63 1.49
CA GLU A 84 -11.08 -4.90 0.55
C GLU A 84 -11.09 -5.53 -0.83
N ARG A 85 -12.29 -5.91 -1.29
CA ARG A 85 -12.47 -6.54 -2.59
C ARG A 85 -12.18 -5.57 -3.72
N ASP A 86 -12.58 -4.33 -3.53
CA ASP A 86 -12.48 -3.26 -4.52
C ASP A 86 -11.05 -2.81 -4.80
N LEU A 87 -10.09 -3.18 -3.96
CA LEU A 87 -8.66 -2.96 -4.22
C LEU A 87 -8.07 -3.94 -5.24
N TYR A 88 -8.80 -4.99 -5.64
CA TYR A 88 -8.33 -5.92 -6.67
C TYR A 88 -8.44 -5.30 -8.07
N HIS A 89 -7.27 -5.06 -8.70
CA HIS A 89 -7.16 -4.36 -9.99
C HIS A 89 -7.83 -2.97 -10.01
N ALA A 90 -7.86 -2.30 -8.85
CA ALA A 90 -8.39 -0.96 -8.72
C ALA A 90 -7.57 0.05 -9.54
N GLY A 91 -8.25 0.90 -10.32
CA GLY A 91 -7.65 2.11 -10.89
C GLY A 91 -7.72 3.30 -9.93
N VAL A 92 -7.16 4.44 -10.35
CA VAL A 92 -7.11 5.69 -9.57
C VAL A 92 -8.44 6.08 -8.95
N SER A 93 -9.53 6.12 -9.74
CA SER A 93 -10.85 6.52 -9.22
C SER A 93 -11.32 5.61 -8.08
N ARG A 94 -11.18 4.29 -8.23
CA ARG A 94 -11.64 3.36 -7.18
C ARG A 94 -10.76 3.44 -5.93
N LEU A 95 -9.46 3.66 -6.08
CA LEU A 95 -8.55 3.89 -4.95
C LEU A 95 -8.95 5.16 -4.17
N LEU A 96 -9.29 6.24 -4.87
CA LEU A 96 -9.80 7.47 -4.25
C LEU A 96 -11.12 7.22 -3.51
N ASP A 97 -12.06 6.50 -4.13
CA ASP A 97 -13.35 6.20 -3.51
C ASP A 97 -13.19 5.36 -2.23
N VAL A 98 -12.37 4.30 -2.29
CA VAL A 98 -12.08 3.46 -1.11
C VAL A 98 -11.46 4.27 0.01
N LEU A 99 -10.55 5.21 -0.28
CA LEU A 99 -9.96 6.08 0.73
C LEU A 99 -10.99 7.05 1.30
N ALA A 100 -11.80 7.70 0.46
CA ALA A 100 -12.82 8.65 0.88
C ALA A 100 -13.90 8.03 1.80
N GLU A 101 -14.12 6.72 1.70
CA GLU A 101 -15.03 5.94 2.56
C GLU A 101 -14.47 5.70 3.98
N GLN A 102 -13.18 5.96 4.24
CA GLN A 102 -12.54 5.67 5.53
C GLN A 102 -12.81 6.73 6.60
N ASP A 103 -12.90 6.28 7.86
CA ASP A 103 -13.13 7.15 9.02
C ASP A 103 -12.02 8.20 9.17
N ALA A 104 -12.43 9.46 9.40
CA ALA A 104 -11.54 10.60 9.55
C ALA A 104 -10.59 10.48 10.75
N GLY A 105 -10.92 9.66 11.76
CA GLY A 105 -10.10 9.37 12.93
C GLY A 105 -8.84 8.55 12.64
N PHE A 106 -8.77 7.88 11.49
CA PHE A 106 -7.50 7.29 11.03
C PHE A 106 -6.62 8.39 10.44
N ASN A 107 -5.39 8.49 10.94
CA ASN A 107 -4.40 9.46 10.44
C ASN A 107 -3.34 8.81 9.55
N ASN A 108 -3.11 7.50 9.67
CA ASN A 108 -2.10 6.79 8.89
C ASN A 108 -2.74 5.54 8.25
N ILE A 109 -2.89 5.52 6.92
CA ILE A 109 -3.41 4.36 6.19
C ILE A 109 -2.28 3.70 5.41
N LEU A 110 -2.16 2.38 5.50
CA LEU A 110 -1.37 1.57 4.58
C LEU A 110 -2.30 0.75 3.68
N LEU A 111 -2.19 0.94 2.36
CA LEU A 111 -3.00 0.26 1.35
C LEU A 111 -2.14 -0.71 0.53
N VAL A 112 -2.53 -1.99 0.50
CA VAL A 112 -1.85 -3.05 -0.27
C VAL A 112 -2.64 -3.41 -1.52
N GLY A 113 -2.06 -3.17 -2.70
CA GLY A 113 -2.75 -3.28 -3.99
C GLY A 113 -1.91 -3.83 -5.15
N HIS A 114 -2.31 -3.48 -6.37
CA HIS A 114 -1.78 -4.05 -7.63
C HIS A 114 -1.42 -2.96 -8.64
N ASN A 115 -0.47 -3.28 -9.52
CA ASN A 115 -0.24 -2.48 -10.73
C ASN A 115 -1.21 -2.95 -11.86
N PRO A 116 -1.51 -2.09 -12.85
CA PRO A 116 -0.96 -0.74 -13.06
C PRO A 116 -1.54 0.32 -12.12
N GLY A 117 -2.71 0.09 -11.52
CA GLY A 117 -3.45 1.10 -10.77
C GLY A 117 -2.68 1.79 -9.64
N LEU A 118 -1.81 1.09 -8.90
CA LEU A 118 -0.95 1.76 -7.91
C LEU A 118 0.13 2.66 -8.52
N THR A 119 0.69 2.32 -9.69
CA THR A 119 1.62 3.21 -10.40
C THR A 119 0.88 4.46 -10.86
N ASP A 120 -0.28 4.29 -11.49
CA ASP A 120 -1.08 5.41 -11.97
C ASP A 120 -1.50 6.31 -10.81
N PHE A 121 -1.85 5.71 -9.66
CA PHE A 121 -2.20 6.43 -8.45
C PHE A 121 -1.01 7.14 -7.83
N ALA A 122 0.18 6.54 -7.83
CA ALA A 122 1.39 7.21 -7.38
C ALA A 122 1.70 8.46 -8.22
N ASN A 123 1.52 8.38 -9.54
CA ASN A 123 1.73 9.51 -10.44
C ASN A 123 0.59 10.55 -10.39
N TYR A 124 -0.63 10.12 -10.02
CA TYR A 124 -1.71 11.05 -9.67
C TYR A 124 -1.37 11.86 -8.41
N LEU A 125 -0.81 11.22 -7.39
CA LEU A 125 -0.41 11.86 -6.15
C LEU A 125 0.85 12.72 -6.32
N VAL A 126 1.87 12.20 -6.99
CA VAL A 126 3.15 12.88 -7.22
C VAL A 126 3.47 12.77 -8.70
N PRO A 127 3.21 13.84 -9.49
CA PRO A 127 3.41 13.82 -10.94
C PRO A 127 4.80 13.31 -11.34
N ASP A 128 4.84 12.46 -12.38
CA ASP A 128 6.06 11.91 -12.98
C ASP A 128 7.00 11.15 -12.02
N LEU A 129 6.46 10.60 -10.91
CA LEU A 129 7.27 9.91 -9.90
C LEU A 129 7.91 8.61 -10.40
N THR A 130 7.15 7.75 -11.10
CA THR A 130 7.67 6.44 -11.51
C THR A 130 6.88 5.79 -12.64
N ASP A 131 7.56 5.09 -13.54
CA ASP A 131 6.91 4.28 -14.59
C ASP A 131 6.39 2.94 -14.08
N ASN A 132 6.89 2.46 -12.93
CA ASN A 132 6.45 1.22 -12.33
C ASN A 132 6.92 1.10 -10.88
N ILE A 133 5.97 0.96 -9.96
CA ILE A 133 6.25 0.49 -8.60
C ILE A 133 6.65 -1.00 -8.67
N PRO A 134 7.88 -1.40 -8.31
CA PRO A 134 8.29 -2.80 -8.32
C PRO A 134 7.46 -3.64 -7.32
N THR A 135 7.40 -4.96 -7.50
CA THR A 135 6.74 -5.83 -6.51
C THR A 135 7.36 -5.64 -5.13
N CYS A 136 6.54 -5.50 -4.10
CA CYS A 136 6.94 -5.13 -2.74
C CYS A 136 7.54 -3.72 -2.60
N GLY A 137 7.43 -2.86 -3.62
CA GLY A 137 7.74 -1.44 -3.52
C GLY A 137 6.59 -0.65 -2.90
N TYR A 138 6.93 0.38 -2.15
CA TYR A 138 5.97 1.26 -1.50
C TYR A 138 6.39 2.72 -1.60
N LEU A 139 5.43 3.64 -1.55
CA LEU A 139 5.69 5.03 -1.23
C LEU A 139 4.78 5.50 -0.09
N SER A 140 5.22 6.53 0.61
CA SER A 140 4.43 7.23 1.61
C SER A 140 4.37 8.71 1.30
N VAL A 141 3.17 9.28 1.39
CA VAL A 141 2.89 10.70 1.20
C VAL A 141 2.12 11.27 2.39
N LYS A 142 2.14 12.60 2.53
CA LYS A 142 1.38 13.34 3.54
C LYS A 142 0.49 14.40 2.91
N PHE A 143 -0.62 14.67 3.59
CA PHE A 143 -1.59 15.70 3.25
C PHE A 143 -2.00 16.46 4.51
N GLU A 144 -2.30 17.74 4.35
CA GLU A 144 -3.03 18.53 5.36
C GLU A 144 -4.53 18.42 5.05
N LEU A 145 -5.21 17.45 5.68
CA LEU A 145 -6.61 17.12 5.41
C LEU A 145 -7.33 16.61 6.66
N ASP A 146 -8.57 17.04 6.83
CA ASP A 146 -9.42 16.56 7.92
C ASP A 146 -10.16 15.26 7.57
N THR A 147 -10.32 14.95 6.28
CA THR A 147 -10.97 13.71 5.77
C THR A 147 -10.05 12.95 4.81
N TRP A 148 -10.41 11.72 4.44
CA TRP A 148 -9.67 10.94 3.44
C TRP A 148 -10.08 11.22 1.99
N ASN A 149 -10.88 12.24 1.74
CA ASN A 149 -11.17 12.70 0.39
C ASN A 149 -9.96 13.45 -0.20
N LEU A 150 -9.05 12.71 -0.83
CA LEU A 150 -7.81 13.28 -1.37
C LEU A 150 -8.01 14.28 -2.50
N LYS A 151 -9.21 14.37 -3.09
CA LYS A 151 -9.54 15.39 -4.09
C LYS A 151 -9.59 16.79 -3.49
N ASP A 152 -9.74 16.88 -2.18
CA ASP A 152 -9.74 18.15 -1.43
C ASP A 152 -8.31 18.58 -1.04
N ALA A 153 -7.29 17.76 -1.33
CA ALA A 153 -5.90 18.09 -0.99
C ALA A 153 -5.38 19.26 -1.85
N GLU A 154 -4.94 20.32 -1.19
CA GLU A 154 -4.27 21.45 -1.87
C GLU A 154 -2.81 21.12 -2.23
N SER A 155 -2.17 20.27 -1.41
CA SER A 155 -0.78 19.85 -1.61
C SER A 155 -0.53 18.44 -1.07
N VAL A 156 0.59 17.87 -1.51
CA VAL A 156 1.04 16.53 -1.16
C VAL A 156 2.55 16.53 -1.01
N GLU A 157 3.02 16.01 0.11
CA GLU A 157 4.45 15.83 0.39
C GLU A 157 4.83 14.36 0.18
N LEU A 158 5.78 14.09 -0.73
CA LEU A 158 6.40 12.77 -0.81
C LEU A 158 7.38 12.59 0.35
N VAL A 159 7.09 11.64 1.24
CA VAL A 159 7.96 11.32 2.38
C VAL A 159 9.04 10.33 1.97
N ILE A 160 8.65 9.23 1.31
CA ILE A 160 9.59 8.17 0.92
C ILE A 160 9.01 7.34 -0.23
N TYR A 161 9.90 6.80 -1.07
CA TYR A 161 9.59 5.78 -2.06
C TYR A 161 10.68 4.70 -2.01
N ASP A 162 10.38 3.47 -1.58
CA ASP A 162 11.39 2.42 -1.46
C ASP A 162 10.94 1.08 -2.07
N TYR A 163 11.90 0.24 -2.44
CA TYR A 163 11.65 -1.06 -3.06
C TYR A 163 12.86 -2.01 -2.90
N PRO A 164 12.69 -3.34 -3.04
CA PRO A 164 13.73 -4.33 -2.68
C PRO A 164 15.10 -4.17 -3.35
N LYS A 165 15.15 -3.54 -4.52
CA LYS A 165 16.40 -3.33 -5.28
C LYS A 165 17.00 -1.93 -5.07
N ARG A 166 16.34 -1.06 -4.31
CA ARG A 166 16.89 0.24 -3.95
C ARG A 166 17.89 0.03 -2.80
N PRO A 167 19.11 0.58 -2.89
CA PRO A 167 20.05 0.58 -1.78
C PRO A 167 19.39 1.17 -0.53
N ALA A 168 19.59 0.55 0.64
CA ALA A 168 19.15 1.16 1.88
C ALA A 168 19.90 2.48 2.07
N SER A 169 19.16 3.54 2.38
CA SER A 169 19.68 4.88 2.69
C SER A 169 20.22 4.96 4.10
#